data_AF-A0A966R9X3-F1
#
_entry.id   AF-A0A966R9X3-F1
#
_cell.length_a   1.000
_cell.length_b   1.000
_cell.length_c   1.000
_cell.angle_alpha   90.00
_cell.angle_beta   90.00
_cell.angle_gamma   90.00
#
_symmetry.space_group_name_H-M   'P 1'
#
loop_
_entity.id
_entity.type
_entity.pdbx_description
1 polymer ?
#
loop_
_entity_poly.entity_id
_entity_poly.type
_entity_poly.pdbx_seq_one_letter_code
_entity_poly.pdbx_strand_id
1 'polypeptide(L)'
;MKVARLLAAAILVAIAFAGPPSLTTSPSIPEPTESMKAEVRPVARAASAMSAVDRLWLQYIYQNAAKITKASTAIETTDGLRAVHVAILSFIWRGMADNSPGKYPALKDAIEGAFNSTIGDSRQALTPEMREKAAELFEAIAWAGLGKDG
;
A
#
# COMPACT_ATOMS: atom_id res chain seq x y z
N MET A 1 -5.32 -3.32 -18.64
CA MET A 1 -6.30 -2.36 -18.06
C MET A 1 -7.53 -3.00 -17.40
N LYS A 2 -8.22 -3.97 -18.01
CA LYS A 2 -9.47 -4.55 -17.43
C LYS A 2 -9.25 -5.22 -16.06
N VAL A 3 -8.14 -5.93 -15.90
CA VAL A 3 -7.81 -6.67 -14.66
C VAL A 3 -7.44 -5.74 -13.50
N ALA A 4 -6.64 -4.70 -13.74
CA ALA A 4 -6.30 -3.70 -12.72
C ALA A 4 -7.55 -2.99 -12.17
N ARG A 5 -8.54 -2.71 -13.03
CA ARG A 5 -9.83 -2.13 -12.61
C ARG A 5 -10.69 -3.10 -11.81
N LEU A 6 -10.73 -4.39 -12.17
CA LEU A 6 -11.44 -5.42 -11.42
C LEU A 6 -10.85 -5.65 -10.03
N LEU A 7 -9.53 -5.62 -9.89
CA LEU A 7 -8.86 -5.76 -8.61
C LEU A 7 -8.99 -4.52 -7.74
N ALA A 8 -8.82 -3.33 -8.33
CA ALA A 8 -9.15 -2.09 -7.65
C ALA A 8 -10.61 -2.10 -7.16
N ALA A 9 -11.54 -2.60 -7.98
CA ALA A 9 -12.93 -2.80 -7.57
C ALA A 9 -13.08 -3.82 -6.44
N ALA A 10 -12.34 -4.93 -6.43
CA ALA A 10 -12.36 -5.89 -5.34
C ALA A 10 -11.83 -5.29 -4.02
N ILE A 11 -10.79 -4.45 -4.08
CA ILE A 11 -10.29 -3.71 -2.93
C ILE A 11 -11.37 -2.72 -2.46
N LEU A 12 -11.97 -1.97 -3.39
CA LEU A 12 -13.03 -1.01 -3.08
C LEU A 12 -14.26 -1.67 -2.46
N VAL A 13 -14.66 -2.85 -2.94
CA VAL A 13 -15.74 -3.64 -2.36
C VAL A 13 -15.35 -4.10 -0.95
N ALA A 14 -14.15 -4.64 -0.76
CA ALA A 14 -13.68 -5.05 0.57
C ALA A 14 -13.68 -3.88 1.57
N ILE A 15 -13.26 -2.69 1.13
CA ILE A 15 -13.24 -1.48 1.95
C ILE A 15 -14.65 -0.93 2.20
N ALA A 16 -15.52 -0.93 1.19
CA ALA A 16 -16.90 -0.46 1.32
C ALA A 16 -17.72 -1.33 2.28
N PHE A 17 -17.49 -2.65 2.32
CA PHE A 17 -18.15 -3.56 3.26
C PHE A 17 -17.60 -3.47 4.70
N ALA A 18 -16.32 -3.16 4.84
CA ALA A 18 -15.68 -3.04 6.15
C ALA A 18 -15.87 -1.67 6.82
N GLY A 19 -16.27 -0.64 6.06
CA GLY A 19 -16.40 0.72 6.55
C GLY A 19 -15.04 1.42 6.75
N PRO A 20 -15.04 2.72 7.10
CA PRO A 20 -13.81 3.45 7.39
C PRO A 20 -13.08 2.80 8.59
N PRO A 21 -11.73 2.80 8.60
CA PRO A 21 -10.97 2.25 9.71
C PRO A 21 -11.35 2.97 11.02
N SER A 22 -11.72 2.19 12.03
CA SER A 22 -12.10 2.71 13.35
C SER A 22 -10.88 2.83 14.25
N LEU A 23 -10.82 3.90 15.04
CA LEU A 23 -9.76 4.14 16.04
C LEU A 23 -9.71 3.07 17.14
N THR A 24 -10.76 2.26 17.29
CA THR A 24 -10.91 1.26 18.36
C THR A 24 -10.27 -0.09 18.05
N THR A 25 -9.83 -0.31 16.81
CA THR A 25 -9.17 -1.56 16.40
C THR A 25 -7.85 -1.22 15.74
N SER A 26 -6.74 -1.49 16.42
CA SER A 26 -5.42 -1.47 15.79
C SER A 26 -5.16 -2.87 15.23
N PRO A 27 -5.29 -3.08 13.90
CA PRO A 27 -4.99 -4.39 13.36
C PRO A 27 -3.51 -4.70 13.59
N SER A 28 -3.22 -5.93 14.02
CA SER A 28 -1.84 -6.39 14.17
C SER A 28 -1.16 -6.39 12.80
N ILE A 29 -0.27 -5.42 12.57
CA ILE A 29 0.58 -5.42 11.38
C ILE A 29 1.82 -6.26 11.71
N PRO A 30 2.16 -7.26 10.90
CA PRO A 30 3.44 -7.95 11.02
C PRO A 30 4.59 -6.94 11.01
N GLU A 31 5.57 -7.15 11.88
CA GLU A 31 6.80 -6.37 11.83
C GLU A 31 7.62 -6.78 10.59
N PRO A 32 8.08 -5.85 9.75
CA PRO A 32 8.83 -6.18 8.55
C PRO A 32 10.23 -6.70 8.87
N THR A 33 10.85 -7.38 7.89
CA THR A 33 12.27 -7.71 7.96
C THR A 33 13.14 -6.45 8.01
N GLU A 34 14.36 -6.55 8.57
CA GLU A 34 15.28 -5.41 8.66
C GLU A 34 15.60 -4.78 7.29
N SER A 35 15.73 -5.61 6.25
CA SER A 35 15.87 -5.13 4.88
C SER A 35 14.65 -4.31 4.46
N MET A 36 13.44 -4.79 4.72
CA MET A 36 12.22 -4.08 4.32
C MET A 36 12.01 -2.80 5.14
N LYS A 37 12.36 -2.79 6.43
CA LYS A 37 12.40 -1.57 7.26
C LYS A 37 13.29 -0.50 6.66
N ALA A 38 14.46 -0.87 6.14
CA ALA A 38 15.35 0.06 5.45
C ALA A 38 14.68 0.67 4.21
N GLU A 39 13.99 -0.14 3.41
CA GLU A 39 13.26 0.31 2.21
C GLU A 39 12.10 1.27 2.54
N VAL A 40 11.36 1.01 3.62
CA VAL A 40 10.18 1.84 4.00
C VAL A 40 10.50 2.96 5.00
N ARG A 41 11.76 3.11 5.41
CA ARG A 41 12.17 4.20 6.32
C ARG A 41 11.81 5.61 5.80
N PRO A 42 11.95 5.93 4.50
CA PRO A 42 11.47 7.20 3.97
C PRO A 42 9.95 7.38 4.11
N VAL A 43 9.18 6.29 4.01
CA VAL A 43 7.73 6.30 4.20
C VAL A 43 7.39 6.60 5.66
N ALA A 44 8.09 5.98 6.62
CA ALA A 44 7.90 6.26 8.04
C ALA A 44 8.18 7.74 8.38
N ARG A 45 9.24 8.32 7.81
CA ARG A 45 9.55 9.75 7.94
C ARG A 45 8.46 10.63 7.35
N ALA A 46 7.96 10.33 6.15
CA ALA A 46 6.85 11.07 5.56
C ALA A 46 5.57 10.94 6.39
N ALA A 47 5.32 9.75 6.95
CA ALA A 47 4.16 9.48 7.80
C ALA A 47 4.17 10.26 9.12
N SER A 48 5.35 10.65 9.62
CA SER A 48 5.47 11.48 10.84
C SER A 48 4.73 12.82 10.74
N ALA A 49 4.55 13.37 9.53
CA ALA A 49 3.79 14.60 9.29
C ALA A 49 2.28 14.37 9.12
N MET A 50 1.83 13.11 9.05
CA MET A 50 0.43 12.76 8.80
C MET A 50 -0.42 12.85 10.06
N SER A 51 -1.69 13.22 9.89
CA SER A 51 -2.70 13.10 10.94
C SER A 51 -2.91 11.63 11.34
N ALA A 52 -3.36 11.38 12.58
CA ALA A 52 -3.62 10.02 13.04
C ALA A 52 -4.65 9.28 12.16
N VAL A 53 -5.68 9.99 11.69
CA VAL A 53 -6.70 9.44 10.79
C VAL A 53 -6.09 9.06 9.44
N ASP A 54 -5.23 9.89 8.86
CA ASP A 54 -4.60 9.60 7.58
C ASP A 54 -3.60 8.43 7.68
N ARG A 55 -2.92 8.29 8.83
CA ARG A 55 -2.06 7.11 9.10
C ARG A 55 -2.87 5.82 9.16
N LEU A 56 -4.04 5.84 9.77
CA LEU A 56 -4.96 4.69 9.79
C LEU A 56 -5.45 4.34 8.39
N TRP A 57 -5.81 5.33 7.58
CA TRP A 57 -6.17 5.09 6.18
C TRP A 57 -5.02 4.47 5.40
N LEU A 58 -3.80 4.98 5.56
CA LEU A 58 -2.62 4.44 4.90
C LEU A 58 -2.38 2.98 5.31
N GLN A 59 -2.37 2.70 6.61
CA GLN A 59 -2.28 1.33 7.12
C GLN A 59 -3.35 0.42 6.50
N TYR A 60 -4.61 0.85 6.57
CA TYR A 60 -5.75 0.05 6.16
C TYR A 60 -5.73 -0.28 4.66
N ILE A 61 -5.39 0.71 3.83
CA ILE A 61 -5.23 0.54 2.39
C ILE A 61 -4.16 -0.52 2.09
N TYR A 62 -3.00 -0.38 2.70
CA TYR A 62 -1.83 -1.17 2.37
C TYR A 62 -1.92 -2.60 2.93
N GLN A 63 -2.54 -2.80 4.09
CA GLN A 63 -2.85 -4.15 4.58
C GLN A 63 -3.80 -4.91 3.65
N ASN A 64 -4.83 -4.24 3.13
CA ASN A 64 -5.74 -4.88 2.17
C ASN A 64 -5.07 -5.14 0.82
N ALA A 65 -4.21 -4.24 0.36
CA ALA A 65 -3.39 -4.45 -0.82
C ALA A 65 -2.48 -5.70 -0.68
N ALA A 66 -1.86 -5.90 0.49
CA ALA A 66 -1.07 -7.09 0.78
C ALA A 66 -1.89 -8.37 0.70
N LYS A 67 -3.05 -8.41 1.37
CA LYS A 67 -3.97 -9.57 1.36
C LYS A 67 -4.40 -9.94 -0.05
N ILE A 68 -4.78 -8.94 -0.85
CA ILE A 68 -5.25 -9.16 -2.23
C ILE A 68 -4.10 -9.60 -3.14
N THR A 69 -2.91 -9.03 -2.94
CA THR A 69 -1.71 -9.45 -3.68
C THR A 69 -1.36 -10.90 -3.41
N LYS A 70 -1.43 -11.36 -2.14
CA LYS A 70 -1.24 -12.77 -1.74
C LYS A 70 -2.33 -13.68 -2.33
N ALA A 71 -3.60 -13.26 -2.28
CA ALA A 71 -4.73 -14.11 -2.64
C ALA A 71 -5.02 -14.20 -4.16
N SER A 72 -4.68 -13.18 -4.94
CA SER A 72 -5.14 -13.07 -6.33
C SER A 72 -4.05 -13.34 -7.37
N THR A 73 -4.18 -14.40 -8.16
CA THR A 73 -3.32 -14.67 -9.32
C THR A 73 -3.64 -13.79 -10.54
N ALA A 74 -4.67 -12.94 -10.48
CA ALA A 74 -5.08 -12.10 -11.60
C ALA A 74 -4.05 -11.01 -11.94
N ILE A 75 -3.18 -10.64 -11.00
CA ILE A 75 -2.04 -9.76 -11.30
C ILE A 75 -0.89 -10.61 -11.80
N GLU A 76 -0.64 -10.59 -13.10
CA GLU A 76 0.39 -11.42 -13.74
C GLU A 76 1.73 -10.70 -13.88
N THR A 77 1.76 -9.38 -13.74
CA THR A 77 2.95 -8.57 -14.03
C THR A 77 3.16 -7.42 -13.04
N THR A 78 4.40 -6.97 -12.91
CA THR A 78 4.81 -5.85 -12.04
C THR A 78 4.14 -4.52 -12.44
N ASP A 79 3.97 -4.23 -13.73
CA ASP A 79 3.23 -3.06 -14.22
C ASP A 79 1.73 -3.17 -13.91
N GLY A 80 1.17 -4.38 -13.95
CA GLY A 80 -0.19 -4.65 -13.50
C GLY A 80 -0.38 -4.36 -12.02
N LEU A 81 0.58 -4.77 -11.18
CA LEU A 81 0.58 -4.48 -9.74
C LEU A 81 0.66 -2.98 -9.46
N ARG A 82 1.54 -2.26 -10.16
CA ARG A 82 1.65 -0.79 -10.09
C ARG A 82 0.37 -0.10 -10.53
N ALA A 83 -0.29 -0.59 -11.59
CA ALA A 83 -1.57 -0.04 -12.01
C ALA A 83 -2.67 -0.24 -10.95
N VAL A 84 -2.68 -1.38 -10.25
CA VAL A 84 -3.57 -1.61 -9.11
C VAL A 84 -3.25 -0.64 -7.97
N HIS A 85 -1.97 -0.48 -7.63
CA HIS A 85 -1.53 0.47 -6.60
C HIS A 85 -1.96 1.91 -6.88
N VAL A 86 -1.74 2.40 -8.12
CA VAL A 86 -2.20 3.72 -8.54
C VAL A 86 -3.72 3.87 -8.44
N ALA A 87 -4.47 2.83 -8.83
CA ALA A 87 -5.93 2.85 -8.74
C ALA A 87 -6.41 2.91 -7.28
N ILE A 88 -5.82 2.11 -6.38
CA ILE A 88 -6.10 2.13 -4.94
C ILE A 88 -5.92 3.53 -4.36
N LEU A 89 -4.79 4.18 -4.64
CA LEU A 89 -4.53 5.54 -4.17
C LEU A 89 -5.54 6.53 -4.79
N SER A 90 -5.85 6.40 -6.08
CA SER A 90 -6.79 7.32 -6.74
C SER A 90 -8.21 7.23 -6.17
N PHE A 91 -8.69 6.03 -5.80
CA PHE A 91 -10.05 5.86 -5.29
C PHE A 91 -10.16 6.01 -3.77
N ILE A 92 -9.26 5.40 -3.00
CA ILE A 92 -9.42 5.33 -1.55
C ILE A 92 -8.72 6.53 -0.90
N TRP A 93 -7.47 6.80 -1.28
CA TRP A 93 -6.72 7.91 -0.69
C TRP A 93 -7.34 9.26 -1.06
N ARG A 94 -7.52 9.50 -2.36
CA ARG A 94 -8.10 10.77 -2.82
C ARG A 94 -9.62 10.84 -2.65
N GLY A 95 -10.33 9.73 -2.86
CA GLY A 95 -11.79 9.72 -2.82
C GLY A 95 -12.36 9.58 -1.41
N MET A 96 -12.03 8.48 -0.72
CA MET A 96 -12.63 8.17 0.58
C MET A 96 -11.98 8.90 1.76
N ALA A 97 -10.66 9.05 1.73
CA ALA A 97 -9.91 9.73 2.80
C ALA A 97 -9.78 11.26 2.58
N ASP A 98 -10.37 11.80 1.51
CA ASP A 98 -10.32 13.23 1.13
C ASP A 98 -8.89 13.81 1.13
N ASN A 99 -7.90 12.98 0.79
CA ASN A 99 -6.51 13.41 0.74
C ASN A 99 -6.17 13.94 -0.66
N SER A 100 -6.19 15.26 -0.79
CA SER A 100 -5.82 15.94 -2.03
C SER A 100 -4.36 15.65 -2.44
N PRO A 101 -4.05 15.59 -3.75
CA PRO A 101 -2.67 15.50 -4.22
C PRO A 101 -1.80 16.58 -3.57
N GLY A 102 -0.62 16.20 -3.09
CA GLY A 102 0.32 17.13 -2.46
C GLY A 102 0.06 17.45 -0.99
N LYS A 103 -0.98 16.90 -0.34
CA LYS A 103 -1.18 17.05 1.13
C LYS A 103 0.04 16.56 1.93
N TYR A 104 0.68 15.49 1.45
CA TYR A 104 1.94 14.96 1.98
C TYR A 104 2.95 14.79 0.83
N PRO A 105 3.69 15.85 0.44
CA PRO A 105 4.51 15.84 -0.78
C PRO A 105 5.54 14.71 -0.80
N ALA A 106 6.21 14.47 0.33
CA ALA A 106 7.24 13.44 0.46
C ALA A 106 6.70 12.00 0.44
N LEU A 107 5.41 11.79 0.70
CA LEU A 107 4.84 10.45 0.84
C LEU A 107 4.80 9.71 -0.50
N LYS A 108 4.43 10.40 -1.57
CA LYS A 108 4.38 9.82 -2.92
C LYS A 108 5.75 9.30 -3.33
N ASP A 109 6.77 10.15 -3.26
CA ASP A 109 8.11 9.81 -3.72
C ASP A 109 8.76 8.75 -2.83
N ALA A 110 8.47 8.76 -1.51
CA ALA A 110 8.90 7.71 -0.60
C ALA A 110 8.30 6.33 -0.95
N ILE A 111 7.01 6.28 -1.25
CA ILE A 111 6.34 5.04 -1.66
C ILE A 111 6.88 4.56 -3.02
N GLU A 112 6.97 5.46 -4.01
CA GLU A 112 7.51 5.11 -5.33
C GLU A 112 8.95 4.61 -5.25
N GLY A 113 9.77 5.23 -4.40
CA GLY A 113 11.13 4.77 -4.09
C GLY A 113 11.15 3.34 -3.57
N ALA A 114 10.33 3.03 -2.56
CA ALA A 114 10.25 1.68 -1.99
C ALA A 114 9.74 0.63 -3.00
N PHE A 115 8.82 1.00 -3.88
CA PHE A 115 8.38 0.14 -4.98
C PHE A 115 9.50 -0.11 -6.00
N ASN A 116 10.22 0.93 -6.39
CA ASN A 116 11.30 0.83 -7.37
C ASN A 116 12.45 -0.03 -6.84
N SER A 117 12.83 0.13 -5.58
CA SER A 117 13.89 -0.68 -4.97
C SER A 117 13.49 -2.14 -4.75
N THR A 118 12.23 -2.40 -4.42
CA THR A 118 11.79 -3.74 -4.02
C THR A 118 11.41 -4.63 -5.20
N ILE A 119 10.60 -4.11 -6.13
CA ILE A 119 10.01 -4.88 -7.24
C ILE A 119 10.42 -4.38 -8.63
N GLY A 120 11.20 -3.29 -8.71
CA GLY A 120 11.63 -2.69 -9.98
C GLY A 120 10.52 -1.96 -10.75
N ASP A 121 10.92 -1.20 -11.76
CA ASP A 121 10.03 -0.44 -12.66
C ASP A 121 9.76 -1.16 -13.99
N SER A 122 10.65 -2.08 -14.38
CA SER A 122 10.51 -2.89 -15.58
C SER A 122 9.33 -3.86 -15.49
N ARG A 123 8.66 -4.06 -16.64
CA ARG A 123 7.60 -5.06 -16.76
C ARG A 123 8.21 -6.46 -16.68
N GLN A 124 7.87 -7.18 -15.62
CA GLN A 124 8.28 -8.56 -15.37
C GLN A 124 7.07 -9.40 -14.98
N ALA A 125 7.17 -10.72 -15.15
CA ALA A 125 6.16 -11.63 -14.63
C ALA A 125 6.15 -11.57 -13.10
N LEU A 126 4.95 -11.54 -12.51
CA LEU A 126 4.77 -11.55 -11.07
C LEU A 126 4.80 -13.02 -10.58
N THR A 127 6.02 -13.55 -10.44
CA THR A 127 6.26 -14.90 -9.92
C THR A 127 5.74 -15.03 -8.49
N PRO A 128 5.57 -16.26 -7.95
CA PRO A 128 5.17 -16.47 -6.56
C PRO A 128 6.07 -15.72 -5.57
N GLU A 129 7.39 -15.76 -5.77
CA GLU A 129 8.37 -15.09 -4.91
C GLU A 129 8.24 -13.57 -5.01
N MET A 130 8.05 -13.04 -6.22
CA MET A 130 7.84 -11.61 -6.43
C MET A 130 6.52 -11.13 -5.81
N ARG A 131 5.50 -11.98 -5.81
CA ARG A 131 4.20 -11.72 -5.17
C ARG A 131 4.31 -11.68 -3.66
N GLU A 132 5.05 -12.62 -3.06
CA GLU A 132 5.34 -12.60 -1.63
C GLU A 132 6.10 -11.34 -1.24
N LYS A 133 7.16 -11.00 -1.99
CA LYS A 133 7.95 -9.78 -1.76
C LYS A 133 7.13 -8.50 -1.92
N ALA A 134 6.26 -8.45 -2.93
CA ALA A 134 5.33 -7.34 -3.12
C ALA A 134 4.34 -7.21 -1.96
N ALA A 135 3.81 -8.32 -1.46
CA ALA A 135 2.92 -8.32 -0.32
C ALA A 135 3.62 -7.90 0.98
N GLU A 136 4.86 -8.34 1.20
CA GLU A 136 5.71 -7.87 2.31
C GLU A 136 5.94 -6.36 2.22
N LEU A 137 6.22 -5.82 1.03
CA LEU A 137 6.33 -4.37 0.82
C LEU A 137 5.05 -3.64 1.23
N PHE A 138 3.89 -4.14 0.82
CA PHE A 138 2.61 -3.54 1.21
C PHE A 138 2.42 -3.58 2.74
N GLU A 139 2.72 -4.71 3.40
CA GLU A 139 2.68 -4.82 4.87
C GLU A 139 3.65 -3.85 5.54
N ALA A 140 4.85 -3.69 5.00
CA ALA A 140 5.86 -2.77 5.51
C ALA A 140 5.47 -1.30 5.36
N ILE A 141 4.83 -0.91 4.25
CA ILE A 141 4.30 0.44 4.09
C ILE A 141 3.16 0.69 5.09
N ALA A 142 2.29 -0.29 5.30
CA ALA A 142 1.25 -0.18 6.33
C ALA A 142 1.87 0.00 7.73
N TRP A 143 2.95 -0.74 8.02
CA TRP A 143 3.69 -0.66 9.27
C TRP A 143 4.38 0.69 9.46
N ALA A 144 5.06 1.19 8.42
CA ALA A 144 5.70 2.49 8.40
C ALA A 144 4.68 3.64 8.59
N GLY A 145 3.48 3.47 8.05
CA GLY A 145 2.37 4.42 8.20
C GLY A 145 1.96 4.69 9.66
N LEU A 146 2.21 3.76 10.58
CA LEU A 146 1.98 3.97 12.01
C LEU A 146 3.02 4.86 12.69
N GLY A 147 4.13 5.19 12.01
CA GLY A 147 5.25 5.93 12.59
C GLY A 147 6.10 5.09 13.54
N LYS A 148 6.12 3.75 13.36
CA LYS A 148 6.79 2.81 14.27
C LYS A 148 8.34 2.75 14.18
N ASP A 149 8.96 3.63 13.40
CA ASP A 149 10.42 3.71 13.19
C ASP A 149 10.92 5.16 12.93
N GLY A 150 10.08 6.15 13.26
CA GLY A 150 10.37 7.58 13.07
C GLY A 150 11.07 8.19 14.27
#